data_AF-D5U2K9-F1
#
_entry.id   AF-D5U2K9-F1
#
_cell.length_a   1.000
_cell.length_b   1.000
_cell.length_c   1.000
_cell.angle_alpha   90.00
_cell.angle_beta   90.00
_cell.angle_gamma   90.00
#
_symmetry.space_group_name_H-M   'P 1'
#
loop_
_entity.id
_entity.type
_entity.pdbx_description
1 polymer ?
#
loop_
_entity_poly.entity_id
_entity_poly.type
_entity_poly.pdbx_seq_one_letter_code
_entity_poly.pdbx_strand_id
1 'polypeptide(L)'
;MKHTRSKDPFLTISSEIGIEEASVLRLGEPVEGEIAWRIRDLLVRKHDHQVLFENEEVNGDECYSFAILIESRYIFYLIKTNDKSLAYLREFDEKEWEKIRVLLENNVSLCGLEKRGN
;
A
#
# COMPACT_ATOMS: atom_id res chain seq x y z
N MET A 1 13.75 -25.69 10.07
CA MET A 1 13.19 -25.74 8.70
C MET A 1 13.37 -24.37 8.08
N LYS A 2 14.06 -24.26 6.94
CA LYS A 2 14.20 -22.97 6.24
C LYS A 2 12.87 -22.67 5.57
N HIS A 3 12.09 -21.73 6.10
CA HIS A 3 10.97 -21.17 5.36
C HIS A 3 11.55 -20.53 4.10
N THR A 4 11.34 -21.16 2.94
CA THR A 4 11.51 -20.51 1.66
C THR A 4 10.56 -19.33 1.66
N ARG A 5 11.06 -18.12 1.93
CA ARG A 5 10.31 -16.89 1.67
C ARG A 5 10.00 -16.91 0.19
N SER A 6 8.71 -17.04 -0.17
CA SER A 6 8.28 -16.84 -1.55
C SER A 6 8.68 -15.42 -1.92
N LYS A 7 9.41 -15.23 -3.01
CA LYS A 7 9.71 -13.90 -3.56
C LYS A 7 8.52 -13.27 -4.29
N ASP A 8 7.46 -14.05 -4.50
CA ASP A 8 6.23 -13.56 -5.13
C ASP A 8 5.25 -13.09 -4.04
N PRO A 9 4.96 -11.78 -3.96
CA PRO A 9 4.02 -11.23 -2.98
C PRO A 9 2.59 -11.73 -3.23
N PHE A 10 2.18 -11.98 -4.48
CA PHE A 10 0.83 -12.48 -4.79
C PHE A 10 0.60 -13.89 -4.24
N LEU A 11 1.59 -14.78 -4.36
CA LEU A 11 1.49 -16.12 -3.76
C LEU A 11 1.39 -16.07 -2.23
N THR A 12 2.10 -15.13 -1.62
CA THR A 12 2.05 -14.90 -0.17
C THR A 12 0.65 -14.44 0.25
N ILE A 13 0.08 -13.47 -0.48
CA ILE A 13 -1.26 -12.96 -0.22
C ILE A 13 -2.30 -14.07 -0.46
N SER A 14 -2.20 -14.85 -1.54
CA SER A 14 -3.16 -15.92 -1.82
C SER A 14 -3.18 -17.02 -0.76
N SER A 15 -2.03 -17.29 -0.14
CA SER A 15 -1.91 -18.34 0.87
C SER A 15 -2.33 -17.90 2.28
N GLU A 16 -2.23 -16.61 2.61
CA GLU A 16 -2.39 -16.10 3.98
C GLU A 16 -3.58 -15.14 4.14
N ILE A 17 -4.05 -14.52 3.06
CA ILE A 17 -5.23 -13.66 3.03
C ILE A 17 -6.34 -14.36 2.24
N GLY A 18 -6.11 -14.63 0.97
CA GLY A 18 -7.10 -15.23 0.08
C GLY A 18 -6.78 -15.05 -1.41
N ILE A 19 -7.26 -16.00 -2.21
CA ILE A 19 -7.06 -16.00 -3.67
C ILE A 19 -7.76 -14.80 -4.32
N GLU A 20 -8.90 -14.39 -3.77
CA GLU A 20 -9.70 -13.27 -4.29
C GLU A 20 -8.92 -11.96 -4.21
N GLU A 21 -8.39 -11.61 -3.05
CA GLU A 21 -7.60 -10.40 -2.82
C GLU A 21 -6.32 -10.39 -3.66
N ALA A 22 -5.64 -11.54 -3.74
CA ALA A 22 -4.46 -11.68 -4.59
C ALA A 22 -4.79 -11.45 -6.08
N SER A 23 -5.97 -11.91 -6.52
CA SER A 23 -6.43 -11.74 -7.90
C SER A 23 -6.80 -10.29 -8.19
N VAL A 24 -7.52 -9.62 -7.29
CA VAL A 24 -7.85 -8.19 -7.37
C VAL A 24 -6.58 -7.36 -7.54
N LEU A 25 -5.59 -7.57 -6.66
CA LEU A 25 -4.32 -6.86 -6.75
C LEU A 25 -3.56 -7.17 -8.05
N ARG A 26 -3.61 -8.42 -8.52
CA ARG A 26 -2.94 -8.83 -9.77
C ARG A 26 -3.57 -8.18 -11.01
N LEU A 27 -4.85 -7.82 -10.94
CA LEU A 27 -5.53 -7.02 -11.97
C LEU A 27 -5.22 -5.51 -11.86
N GLY A 28 -4.49 -5.08 -10.83
CA GLY A 28 -4.16 -3.68 -10.57
C GLY A 28 -5.26 -2.89 -9.85
N GLU A 29 -6.32 -3.57 -9.41
CA GLU A 29 -7.45 -3.02 -8.67
C GLU A 29 -7.14 -2.95 -7.16
N PRO A 30 -7.73 -1.99 -6.42
CA PRO A 30 -7.51 -1.87 -4.99
C PRO A 30 -8.22 -2.95 -4.19
N VAL A 31 -7.57 -3.36 -3.09
CA VAL A 31 -8.25 -4.05 -1.98
C VAL A 31 -8.59 -3.04 -0.89
N GLU A 32 -9.80 -3.11 -0.35
CA GLU A 32 -10.34 -2.09 0.55
C GLU A 32 -10.41 -2.53 2.03
N GLY A 33 -10.51 -1.54 2.92
CA GLY A 33 -10.84 -1.72 4.33
C GLY A 33 -9.72 -2.34 5.16
N GLU A 34 -10.10 -3.12 6.18
CA GLU A 34 -9.14 -3.76 7.10
C GLU A 34 -8.18 -4.72 6.38
N ILE A 35 -8.65 -5.34 5.29
CA ILE A 35 -7.84 -6.27 4.49
C ILE A 35 -6.63 -5.56 3.88
N ALA A 36 -6.76 -4.29 3.47
CA ALA A 36 -5.65 -3.48 2.98
C ALA A 36 -4.48 -3.41 3.98
N TRP A 37 -4.80 -3.22 5.26
CA TRP A 37 -3.82 -3.18 6.35
C TRP A 37 -3.20 -4.55 6.63
N ARG A 38 -4.03 -5.60 6.63
CA ARG A 38 -3.54 -6.97 6.79
C ARG A 38 -2.54 -7.36 5.68
N ILE A 39 -2.76 -6.89 4.46
CA ILE A 39 -1.83 -7.10 3.34
C ILE A 39 -0.52 -6.34 3.59
N ARG A 40 -0.58 -5.06 4.00
CA ARG A 40 0.63 -4.29 4.37
C ARG A 40 1.48 -5.05 5.39
N ASP A 41 0.88 -5.43 6.51
CA ASP A 41 1.59 -6.09 7.61
C ASP A 41 2.16 -7.45 7.18
N LEU A 42 1.42 -8.19 6.35
CA LEU A 42 1.89 -9.45 5.78
C LEU A 42 3.14 -9.25 4.90
N LEU A 43 3.12 -8.26 4.01
CA LEU A 43 4.20 -8.01 3.07
C LEU A 43 5.47 -7.53 3.78
N VAL A 44 5.35 -6.56 4.70
CA VAL A 44 6.45 -6.07 5.55
C VAL A 44 7.08 -7.21 6.35
N ARG A 45 6.28 -8.16 6.85
CA ARG A 45 6.76 -9.27 7.67
C ARG A 45 7.44 -10.37 6.86
N LYS A 46 6.97 -10.64 5.63
CA LYS A 46 7.35 -11.86 4.88
C LYS A 46 8.38 -11.59 3.77
N HIS A 47 8.50 -10.35 3.31
CA HIS A 47 9.37 -9.98 2.18
C HIS A 47 10.47 -9.01 2.58
N ASP A 48 11.57 -9.07 1.84
CA ASP A 48 12.55 -7.99 1.88
C ASP A 48 11.92 -6.73 1.25
N HIS A 49 12.07 -5.60 1.93
CA HIS A 49 11.41 -4.38 1.51
C HIS A 49 12.22 -3.13 1.86
N GLN A 50 12.00 -2.09 1.06
CA GLN A 50 12.47 -0.74 1.29
C GLN A 50 11.27 0.18 1.42
N VAL A 51 11.19 0.97 2.50
CA VAL A 51 10.21 2.04 2.62
C VAL A 51 10.56 3.15 1.64
N LEU A 52 9.63 3.45 0.73
CA LEU A 52 9.78 4.53 -0.25
C LEU A 52 9.09 5.81 0.20
N PHE A 53 7.96 5.67 0.90
CA PHE A 53 7.17 6.79 1.40
C PHE A 53 6.38 6.35 2.62
N GLU A 54 6.34 7.20 3.63
CA GLU A 54 5.48 7.04 4.79
C GLU A 54 5.18 8.44 5.32
N ASN A 55 3.90 8.79 5.36
CA ASN A 55 3.46 10.05 5.91
C ASN A 55 2.07 9.88 6.52
N GLU A 56 1.87 10.52 7.66
CA GLU A 56 0.67 10.47 8.46
C GLU A 56 0.32 11.88 8.90
N GLU A 57 -0.94 12.28 8.69
CA GLU A 57 -1.47 13.54 9.18
C GLU A 57 -2.66 13.22 10.08
N VAL A 58 -2.52 13.53 11.37
CA VAL A 58 -3.56 13.34 12.38
C VAL A 58 -4.03 14.70 12.85
N ASN A 59 -4.75 15.43 12.00
CA ASN A 59 -5.33 16.72 12.34
C ASN A 59 -6.87 16.66 12.25
N GLY A 60 -7.44 15.77 13.07
CA GLY A 60 -8.89 15.57 13.25
C GLY A 60 -9.55 14.59 12.28
N ASP A 61 -8.94 14.38 11.11
CA ASP A 61 -9.29 13.35 10.14
C ASP A 61 -8.05 12.48 9.89
N GLU A 62 -8.15 11.16 10.04
CA GLU A 62 -7.02 10.25 9.98
C GLU A 62 -6.66 9.92 8.53
N CYS A 63 -5.63 10.59 8.03
CA CYS A 63 -5.05 10.33 6.72
C CYS A 63 -3.65 9.76 6.84
N TYR A 64 -3.44 8.66 6.12
CA TYR A 64 -2.17 7.95 6.13
C TYR A 64 -1.83 7.49 4.72
N SER A 65 -0.55 7.57 4.36
CA SER A 65 -0.06 7.17 3.05
C SER A 65 1.28 6.48 3.20
N PHE A 66 1.39 5.32 2.57
CA PHE A 66 2.52 4.43 2.75
C PHE A 66 2.87 3.73 1.45
N ALA A 67 4.15 3.57 1.16
CA ALA A 67 4.63 2.79 0.03
C ALA A 67 5.94 2.09 0.35
N ILE A 68 6.04 0.85 -0.10
CA ILE A 68 7.24 0.02 -0.01
C ILE A 68 7.58 -0.60 -1.37
N LEU A 69 8.87 -0.70 -1.64
CA LEU A 69 9.42 -1.52 -2.71
C LEU A 69 9.73 -2.90 -2.15
N ILE A 70 9.16 -3.94 -2.76
CA ILE A 70 9.26 -5.34 -2.34
C ILE A 70 10.16 -6.08 -3.33
N GLU A 71 11.21 -6.71 -2.81
CA GLU A 71 12.15 -7.55 -3.58
C GLU A 71 12.71 -6.83 -4.84
N SER A 72 12.80 -5.49 -4.81
CA SER A 72 13.19 -4.62 -5.94
C SER A 72 12.34 -4.80 -7.22
N ARG A 73 11.11 -5.32 -7.10
CA ARG A 73 10.28 -5.73 -8.25
C ARG A 73 8.86 -5.22 -8.19
N TYR A 74 8.29 -5.13 -6.98
CA TYR A 74 6.91 -4.74 -6.81
C TYR A 74 6.83 -3.53 -5.90
N ILE A 75 5.93 -2.61 -6.22
CA ILE A 75 5.55 -1.55 -5.32
C ILE A 75 4.21 -1.89 -4.69
N PHE A 76 4.19 -1.90 -3.36
CA PHE A 76 2.96 -1.87 -2.59
C PHE A 76 2.74 -0.46 -2.10
N TYR A 77 1.51 0.04 -2.18
CA TYR A 77 1.15 1.30 -1.53
C TYR A 77 -0.25 1.23 -0.93
N LEU A 78 -0.41 1.92 0.20
CA LEU A 78 -1.63 2.02 0.97
C LEU A 78 -2.00 3.49 1.12
N ILE A 79 -3.26 3.80 0.85
CA ILE A 79 -3.87 5.12 1.01
C ILE A 79 -5.02 4.98 1.99
N LYS A 80 -4.94 5.70 3.10
CA LYS A 80 -6.00 5.84 4.09
C LYS A 80 -6.50 7.28 4.07
N THR A 81 -7.81 7.41 3.92
CA THR A 81 -8.58 8.61 4.27
C THR A 81 -9.58 8.23 5.35
N ASN A 82 -10.28 9.19 5.96
CA ASN A 82 -11.28 8.91 7.00
C ASN A 82 -12.18 7.70 6.72
N ASP A 83 -12.73 7.64 5.52
CA ASP A 83 -13.79 6.69 5.18
C ASP A 83 -13.29 5.36 4.63
N LYS A 84 -12.04 5.29 4.15
CA LYS A 84 -11.55 4.11 3.44
C LYS A 84 -10.05 3.93 3.51
N SER A 85 -9.65 2.66 3.42
CA SER A 85 -8.27 2.22 3.25
C SER A 85 -8.19 1.47 1.94
N LEU A 86 -7.25 1.84 1.07
CA LEU A 86 -7.05 1.24 -0.24
C LEU A 86 -5.61 0.74 -0.34
N ALA A 87 -5.43 -0.54 -0.64
CA ALA A 87 -4.15 -1.16 -0.90
C ALA A 87 -4.01 -1.53 -2.37
N TYR A 88 -2.84 -1.26 -2.93
CA TYR A 88 -2.48 -1.58 -4.30
C TYR A 88 -1.12 -2.30 -4.31
N LEU A 89 -0.93 -3.15 -5.32
CA LEU A 89 0.32 -3.86 -5.55
C LEU A 89 0.57 -3.93 -7.06
N ARG A 90 1.71 -3.42 -7.51
CA ARG A 90 2.05 -3.32 -8.93
C ARG A 90 3.51 -3.68 -9.17
N GLU A 91 3.86 -4.04 -10.40
CA GLU A 91 5.26 -4.10 -10.80
C GLU A 91 5.88 -2.70 -10.72
N PHE A 92 7.13 -2.63 -10.27
CA PHE A 92 7.83 -1.37 -10.09
C PHE A 92 8.33 -0.85 -11.45
N ASP A 93 7.91 0.37 -11.77
CA ASP A 93 8.41 1.17 -12.89
C ASP A 93 8.69 2.58 -12.37
N GLU A 94 9.83 3.17 -12.71
CA GLU A 94 10.26 4.48 -12.16
C GLU A 94 9.29 5.61 -12.55
N LYS A 95 8.71 5.56 -13.75
CA LYS A 95 7.76 6.59 -14.20
C LYS A 95 6.42 6.46 -13.50
N GLU A 96 5.98 5.23 -13.27
CA GLU A 96 4.76 4.96 -12.52
C GLU A 96 4.94 5.30 -11.03
N TRP A 97 6.12 5.04 -10.47
CA TRP A 97 6.44 5.43 -9.10
C TRP A 97 6.28 6.94 -8.89
N GLU A 98 6.77 7.77 -9.81
CA GLU A 98 6.65 9.22 -9.67
C GLU A 98 5.18 9.68 -9.60
N LYS A 99 4.29 9.05 -10.37
CA LYS A 99 2.85 9.33 -10.28
C LYS A 99 2.25 8.89 -8.95
N ILE A 100 2.64 7.71 -8.47
CA ILE A 100 2.20 7.18 -7.17
C ILE A 100 2.69 8.09 -6.05
N ARG A 101 3.95 8.54 -6.08
CA ARG A 101 4.52 9.46 -5.09
C ARG A 101 3.70 10.75 -4.99
N VAL A 102 3.41 11.39 -6.13
CA VAL A 102 2.58 12.59 -6.18
C VAL A 102 1.16 12.32 -5.63
N LEU A 103 0.58 11.17 -5.93
CA LEU A 103 -0.72 10.77 -5.38
C LEU A 103 -0.69 10.65 -3.85
N LEU A 104 0.34 10.01 -3.29
CA LEU A 104 0.51 9.84 -1.84
C LEU A 104 0.74 11.17 -1.14
N GLU A 105 1.56 12.05 -1.71
CA GLU A 105 1.80 13.40 -1.19
C GLU A 105 0.53 14.26 -1.19
N ASN A 106 -0.26 14.17 -2.27
CA ASN A 106 -1.51 14.90 -2.39
C ASN A 106 -2.57 14.36 -1.42
N ASN A 107 -2.63 13.04 -1.18
CA ASN A 107 -3.57 12.46 -0.23
C ASN A 107 -3.41 13.08 1.16
N VAL A 108 -2.16 13.17 1.64
CA VAL A 108 -1.88 13.76 2.96
C VAL A 108 -2.11 15.28 2.95
N SER A 109 -1.71 15.97 1.88
CA SER A 109 -1.86 17.43 1.76
C SER A 109 -3.33 17.88 1.74
N LEU A 110 -4.21 17.15 1.05
CA LEU A 110 -5.64 17.47 0.97
C LEU A 110 -6.31 17.40 2.33
N CYS A 111 -5.96 16.42 3.17
CA CYS A 111 -6.48 16.32 4.53
C CYS A 111 -6.08 17.51 5.42
N GLY A 112 -4.92 18.12 5.18
CA GLY A 112 -4.49 19.34 5.86
C GLY A 112 -5.16 20.63 5.34
N LEU A 113 -5.70 20.63 4.12
CA LEU A 113 -6.22 21.84 3.45
C LEU A 113 -7.73 22.07 3.65
N GLU A 114 -8.54 21.01 3.83
CA GLU A 114 -9.99 21.14 4.05
C GLU A 114 -10.35 21.98 5.30
N LYS A 115 -9.38 22.30 6.16
CA LYS A 115 -9.57 23.16 7.35
C LYS A 115 -9.06 24.59 7.24
N ARG A 116 -8.37 24.98 6.16
CA ARG A 116 -7.95 26.39 5.97
C ARG A 116 -9.02 27.26 5.28
N GLY A 117 -10.17 26.67 4.92
CA GLY A 117 -11.24 27.32 4.17
C GLY A 117 -12.55 27.54 4.93
N ASN A 118 -12.56 27.48 6.26
CA ASN A 118 -13.74 27.78 7.09
C ASN A 118 -13.41 28.86 8.12
#